data_AF-A0A8H6VW30-F1
#
_entry.id   AF-A0A8H6VW30-F1
#
_cell.length_a   1.000
_cell.length_b   1.000
_cell.length_c   1.000
_cell.angle_alpha   90.00
_cell.angle_beta   90.00
_cell.angle_gamma   90.00
#
_symmetry.space_group_name_H-M   'P 1'
#
loop_
_entity.id
_entity.type
_entity.pdbx_description
1 polymer ?
#
loop_
_entity_poly.entity_id
_entity_poly.type
_entity_poly.pdbx_seq_one_letter_code
_entity_poly.pdbx_strand_id
1 'polypeptide(L)'
;MRFSAFPLVGIAFVGLVNASDNLDESSILGRDINASYLSTLTANQRKVFDTVIEAVDASFAPPFLFNSPRYTAWYAVGLLARNGKGDAQLASTLLRNVIAMQYTDPAKAWFGTFKSTPTAPDPGDVYPPRLYGSYDTNIGLFVCTSLVIVMEEFTHLLEPSLVSLLKASMYNSTVGDGYRVGGVNGDGYSAGGFIGDNLYPIYSNPWYMRVMAATYVGSMMQDRNMSEWGDRWAQEAVDNFNLFGTLAEFSSGTYTGVTLYALSLHGYMPASSIIARNAVNIIQKTWSAVGAMYNPTLRTLGGPWDRAYGYDMRAYFGILGGQIAGLVGGLDGTAPLPNPLIGSAHFGDSAATLLTPLIAKFNDPHVPKSVISQLKRISSLHGHSSNFSAISPPWDAIGTPRNYTSYTAPGLSVGGIQSDERVIGGPATNPAMYVPASILWDVDGQGTVGWLNLFPTSGSISAIATPSESSPGRGAKLTITYPPSTNFPTPLFANITSTQFTFLIGGFQGVSLPADFAQGGAAQLPGLRLKFSGNVVSRGVRSFVYGASTINDLMPYNLTFDVTGVDLGGEVPGQDNDYRKLDATA
;
A
#
# COMPACT_ATOMS: atom_id res chain seq x y z
N MET A 1 -12.61 38.63 -70.98
CA MET A 1 -11.65 37.96 -71.88
C MET A 1 -11.96 36.47 -71.88
N ARG A 2 -12.44 35.95 -73.03
CA ARG A 2 -12.52 34.55 -73.54
C ARG A 2 -12.74 33.41 -72.51
N PHE A 3 -13.92 32.77 -72.43
CA PHE A 3 -14.42 31.63 -73.26
C PHE A 3 -13.43 30.45 -73.27
N SER A 4 -13.74 29.18 -73.00
CA SER A 4 -14.91 28.30 -73.22
C SER A 4 -14.52 26.88 -72.66
N ALA A 5 -15.32 25.83 -72.45
CA ALA A 5 -16.56 25.36 -73.06
C ALA A 5 -17.24 24.27 -72.19
N PHE A 6 -18.57 24.22 -72.28
CA PHE A 6 -19.50 23.11 -71.98
C PHE A 6 -19.53 22.09 -73.15
N PRO A 7 -20.08 20.84 -73.05
CA PRO A 7 -21.54 20.64 -72.97
C PRO A 7 -22.08 19.43 -72.17
N LEU A 8 -23.38 19.54 -71.90
CA LEU A 8 -24.33 18.54 -71.36
C LEU A 8 -24.54 17.32 -72.28
N VAL A 9 -25.01 16.21 -71.68
CA VAL A 9 -26.23 15.38 -71.96
C VAL A 9 -26.00 14.06 -71.18
N GLY A 10 -26.76 13.63 -70.17
CA GLY A 10 -28.19 13.30 -70.13
C GLY A 10 -28.38 11.78 -70.29
N ILE A 11 -28.84 11.05 -69.26
CA ILE A 11 -29.67 9.81 -69.30
C ILE A 11 -29.93 9.31 -67.86
N ALA A 12 -31.18 8.93 -67.59
CA ALA A 12 -31.73 8.46 -66.33
C ALA A 12 -31.42 6.98 -66.03
N PHE A 13 -31.36 6.59 -64.74
CA PHE A 13 -31.77 5.26 -64.30
C PHE A 13 -32.32 5.28 -62.86
N VAL A 14 -33.40 4.53 -62.69
CA VAL A 14 -34.17 4.24 -61.47
C VAL A 14 -33.41 3.25 -60.59
N GLY A 15 -33.54 3.37 -59.26
CA GLY A 15 -33.23 2.25 -58.34
C GLY A 15 -33.01 2.68 -56.89
N LEU A 16 -34.04 2.48 -56.04
CA LEU A 16 -33.89 2.39 -54.58
C LEU A 16 -32.82 1.36 -54.20
N VAL A 17 -32.01 1.63 -53.17
CA VAL A 17 -31.80 0.77 -51.98
C VAL A 17 -31.09 1.62 -50.89
N ASN A 18 -31.68 1.64 -49.69
CA ASN A 18 -31.06 2.08 -48.45
C ASN A 18 -29.85 1.21 -48.11
N ALA A 19 -28.69 1.83 -47.84
CA ALA A 19 -27.60 1.19 -47.11
C ALA A 19 -27.21 2.10 -45.95
N SER A 20 -27.90 1.90 -44.82
CA SER A 20 -27.37 2.21 -43.51
C SER A 20 -26.32 1.16 -43.18
N ASP A 21 -25.07 1.41 -43.58
CA ASP A 21 -23.96 0.60 -43.10
C ASP A 21 -23.63 1.02 -41.67
N ASN A 22 -24.18 0.23 -40.74
CA ASN A 22 -23.68 0.10 -39.38
C ASN A 22 -22.19 -0.26 -39.47
N LEU A 23 -21.33 0.73 -39.23
CA LEU A 23 -19.95 0.45 -38.85
C LEU A 23 -19.98 -0.14 -37.45
N ASP A 24 -19.87 -1.46 -37.41
CA ASP A 24 -19.74 -2.25 -36.20
C ASP A 24 -18.42 -1.92 -35.50
N GLU A 25 -18.52 -1.15 -34.41
CA GLU A 25 -17.41 -0.81 -33.50
C GLU A 25 -16.79 -2.07 -32.83
N SER A 26 -17.39 -3.27 -32.99
CA SER A 26 -16.82 -4.53 -32.50
C SER A 26 -15.44 -4.87 -33.09
N SER A 27 -15.09 -4.28 -34.23
CA SER A 27 -13.86 -4.63 -34.98
C SER A 27 -12.58 -3.98 -34.45
N ILE A 28 -12.65 -3.00 -33.54
CA ILE A 28 -11.45 -2.29 -33.04
C ILE A 28 -10.86 -2.94 -31.77
N LEU A 29 -11.58 -3.86 -31.10
CA LEU A 29 -11.09 -4.52 -29.88
C LEU A 29 -11.20 -6.06 -29.85
N GLY A 30 -11.76 -6.71 -30.87
CA GLY A 30 -11.68 -8.16 -31.04
C GLY A 30 -12.18 -9.00 -29.83
N ARG A 31 -13.08 -8.47 -29.00
CA ARG A 31 -13.69 -9.22 -27.90
C ARG A 31 -15.05 -9.76 -28.32
N ASP A 32 -15.24 -11.06 -28.18
CA ASP A 32 -16.57 -11.66 -28.16
C ASP A 32 -17.33 -11.11 -26.96
N ILE A 33 -18.44 -10.41 -27.24
CA ILE A 33 -19.29 -9.76 -26.24
C ILE A 33 -19.93 -10.80 -25.29
N ASN A 34 -19.89 -12.08 -25.66
CA ASN A 34 -20.37 -13.20 -24.83
C ASN A 34 -19.25 -13.90 -24.02
N ALA A 35 -17.98 -13.56 -24.22
CA ALA A 35 -16.89 -14.14 -23.43
C ALA A 35 -16.77 -13.43 -22.07
N SER A 36 -16.80 -14.19 -20.98
CA SER A 36 -16.58 -13.66 -19.62
C SER A 36 -15.21 -12.99 -19.54
N TYR A 37 -15.13 -11.77 -18.98
CA TYR A 37 -13.85 -11.09 -18.72
C TYR A 37 -12.86 -12.01 -18.01
N LEU A 38 -13.34 -12.85 -17.10
CA LEU A 38 -12.50 -13.76 -16.33
C LEU A 38 -11.76 -14.81 -17.18
N SER A 39 -12.15 -15.04 -18.45
CA SER A 39 -11.40 -15.92 -19.35
C SER A 39 -10.14 -15.27 -19.92
N THR A 40 -9.99 -13.94 -19.80
CA THR A 40 -8.77 -13.23 -20.22
C THR A 40 -7.68 -13.24 -19.15
N LEU A 41 -8.02 -13.64 -17.92
CA LEU A 41 -7.08 -13.69 -16.80
C LEU A 41 -6.14 -14.90 -16.92
N THR A 42 -4.90 -14.74 -16.49
CA THR A 42 -3.99 -15.88 -16.33
C THR A 42 -4.52 -16.80 -15.23
N ALA A 43 -4.10 -18.08 -15.22
CA ALA A 43 -4.59 -19.05 -14.24
C ALA A 43 -4.40 -18.60 -12.79
N ASN A 44 -3.27 -17.97 -12.45
CA ASN A 44 -3.00 -17.47 -11.10
C ASN A 44 -3.89 -16.27 -10.76
N GLN A 45 -4.00 -15.30 -11.66
CA GLN A 45 -4.85 -14.13 -11.48
C GLN A 45 -6.33 -14.53 -11.34
N ARG A 46 -6.77 -15.50 -12.14
CA ARG A 46 -8.12 -16.06 -12.05
C ARG A 46 -8.36 -16.75 -10.71
N LYS A 47 -7.44 -17.61 -10.27
CA LYS A 47 -7.57 -18.32 -8.99
C LYS A 47 -7.64 -17.36 -7.80
N VAL A 48 -6.83 -16.29 -7.84
CA VAL A 48 -6.84 -15.22 -6.85
C VAL A 48 -8.18 -14.48 -6.84
N PHE A 49 -8.68 -14.08 -8.01
CA PHE A 49 -10.00 -13.46 -8.14
C PHE A 49 -11.12 -14.35 -7.58
N ASP A 50 -11.17 -15.62 -8.00
CA ASP A 50 -12.22 -16.57 -7.60
C ASP A 50 -12.20 -16.80 -6.09
N THR A 51 -11.01 -16.99 -5.49
CA THR A 51 -10.86 -17.19 -4.04
C THR A 51 -11.40 -16.01 -3.24
N VAL A 52 -11.11 -14.79 -3.70
CA VAL A 52 -11.53 -13.58 -2.98
C VAL A 52 -13.01 -13.28 -3.20
N ILE A 53 -13.53 -13.42 -4.42
CA ILE A 53 -14.96 -13.15 -4.65
C ILE A 53 -15.84 -14.14 -3.90
N GLU A 54 -15.45 -15.41 -3.78
CA GLU A 54 -16.14 -16.40 -2.94
C GLU A 54 -16.14 -16.00 -1.45
N ALA A 55 -15.00 -15.52 -0.94
CA ALA A 55 -14.89 -15.08 0.46
C ALA A 55 -15.72 -13.81 0.74
N VAL A 56 -15.72 -12.88 -0.22
CA VAL A 56 -16.50 -11.63 -0.15
C VAL A 56 -17.99 -11.91 -0.26
N ASP A 57 -18.43 -12.78 -1.17
CA ASP A 57 -19.81 -13.23 -1.29
C ASP A 57 -20.33 -13.83 0.02
N ALA A 58 -19.53 -14.71 0.64
CA ALA A 58 -19.86 -15.33 1.93
C ALA A 58 -20.00 -14.31 3.07
N SER A 59 -19.40 -13.14 2.93
CA SER A 59 -19.41 -12.07 3.93
C SER A 59 -20.33 -10.89 3.56
N PHE A 60 -20.97 -10.94 2.39
CA PHE A 60 -21.80 -9.85 1.89
C PHE A 60 -23.15 -9.84 2.61
N ALA A 61 -23.46 -8.68 3.19
CA ALA A 61 -24.80 -8.35 3.68
C ALA A 61 -25.27 -7.07 2.97
N PRO A 62 -26.44 -7.08 2.30
CA PRO A 62 -26.99 -5.86 1.72
C PRO A 62 -27.32 -4.84 2.84
N PRO A 63 -27.28 -3.54 2.55
CA PRO A 63 -27.07 -2.92 1.23
C PRO A 63 -25.61 -2.60 0.89
N PHE A 64 -24.65 -2.85 1.78
CA PHE A 64 -23.23 -2.51 1.61
C PHE A 64 -22.32 -3.62 2.13
N LEU A 65 -21.33 -4.03 1.33
CA LEU A 65 -20.26 -4.91 1.78
C LEU A 65 -19.49 -4.25 2.94
N PHE A 66 -19.34 -4.99 4.05
CA PHE A 66 -18.69 -4.54 5.28
C PHE A 66 -19.21 -3.20 5.82
N ASN A 67 -20.46 -2.85 5.54
CA ASN A 67 -21.05 -1.55 5.91
C ASN A 67 -20.17 -0.36 5.45
N SER A 68 -19.56 -0.46 4.25
CA SER A 68 -18.62 0.53 3.73
C SER A 68 -18.84 0.79 2.23
N PRO A 69 -19.04 2.05 1.80
CA PRO A 69 -19.13 2.40 0.39
C PRO A 69 -17.87 2.05 -0.41
N ARG A 70 -16.68 2.20 0.18
CA ARG A 70 -15.39 1.84 -0.45
C ARG A 70 -15.37 0.39 -0.93
N TYR A 71 -15.48 -0.56 0.01
CA TYR A 71 -15.47 -1.99 -0.32
C TYR A 71 -16.65 -2.40 -1.21
N THR A 72 -17.81 -1.74 -1.05
CA THR A 72 -18.98 -1.99 -1.90
C THR A 72 -18.73 -1.61 -3.36
N ALA A 73 -18.03 -0.49 -3.63
CA ALA A 73 -17.65 -0.11 -4.98
C ALA A 73 -16.75 -1.17 -5.63
N TRP A 74 -15.76 -1.68 -4.88
CA TRP A 74 -14.84 -2.70 -5.38
C TRP A 74 -15.54 -4.04 -5.65
N TYR A 75 -16.46 -4.42 -4.76
CA TYR A 75 -17.27 -5.61 -4.96
C TYR A 75 -18.17 -5.50 -6.18
N ALA A 76 -18.77 -4.33 -6.44
CA ALA A 76 -19.54 -4.11 -7.66
C ALA A 76 -18.69 -4.30 -8.93
N VAL A 77 -17.42 -3.89 -8.94
CA VAL A 77 -16.49 -4.19 -10.05
C VAL A 77 -16.28 -5.71 -10.20
N GLY A 78 -16.06 -6.41 -9.08
CA GLY A 78 -15.93 -7.88 -9.09
C GLY A 78 -17.17 -8.59 -9.64
N LEU A 79 -18.37 -8.17 -9.24
CA LEU A 79 -19.63 -8.69 -9.77
C LEU A 79 -19.74 -8.48 -11.28
N LEU A 80 -19.40 -7.28 -11.78
CA LEU A 80 -19.41 -6.99 -13.22
C LEU A 80 -18.38 -7.84 -13.98
N ALA A 81 -17.20 -8.05 -13.41
CA ALA A 81 -16.17 -8.89 -14.01
C ALA A 81 -16.59 -10.37 -14.07
N ARG A 82 -17.21 -10.88 -13.01
CA ARG A 82 -17.75 -12.24 -12.96
C ARG A 82 -18.91 -12.43 -13.93
N ASN A 83 -19.81 -11.45 -13.98
CA ASN A 83 -21.00 -11.42 -14.84
C ASN A 83 -21.84 -12.71 -14.77
N GLY A 84 -21.99 -13.27 -13.58
CA GLY A 84 -22.87 -14.39 -13.29
C GLY A 84 -24.35 -13.97 -13.25
N LYS A 85 -25.23 -14.94 -13.02
CA LYS A 85 -26.69 -14.70 -12.97
C LYS A 85 -27.03 -13.70 -11.86
N GLY A 86 -27.52 -12.53 -12.24
CA GLY A 86 -27.96 -11.47 -11.33
C GLY A 86 -26.84 -10.51 -10.88
N ASP A 87 -25.58 -10.78 -11.23
CA ASP A 87 -24.44 -9.96 -10.79
C ASP A 87 -24.53 -8.52 -11.31
N ALA A 88 -24.83 -8.32 -12.59
CA ALA A 88 -24.95 -6.98 -13.18
C ALA A 88 -26.07 -6.15 -12.53
N GLN A 89 -27.19 -6.78 -12.15
CA GLN A 89 -28.30 -6.12 -11.48
C GLN A 89 -27.97 -5.77 -10.02
N LEU A 90 -27.29 -6.68 -9.31
CA LEU A 90 -26.79 -6.42 -7.97
C LEU A 90 -25.73 -5.30 -7.99
N ALA A 91 -24.74 -5.38 -8.88
CA ALA A 91 -23.73 -4.37 -9.07
C ALA A 91 -24.35 -2.99 -9.36
N SER A 92 -25.35 -2.93 -10.25
CA SER A 92 -26.08 -1.69 -10.53
C SER A 92 -26.74 -1.10 -9.28
N THR A 93 -27.33 -1.95 -8.43
CA THR A 93 -27.94 -1.54 -7.16
C THR A 93 -26.88 -1.02 -6.19
N LEU A 94 -25.78 -1.75 -6.03
CA LEU A 94 -24.68 -1.38 -5.13
C LEU A 94 -24.01 -0.07 -5.56
N LEU A 95 -23.79 0.14 -6.86
CA LEU A 95 -23.24 1.39 -7.38
C LEU A 95 -24.15 2.59 -7.08
N ARG A 96 -25.47 2.44 -7.24
CA ARG A 96 -26.44 3.48 -6.85
C ARG A 96 -26.39 3.76 -5.34
N ASN A 97 -26.28 2.72 -4.51
CA ASN A 97 -26.15 2.86 -3.06
C ASN A 97 -24.86 3.60 -2.67
N VAL A 98 -23.74 3.27 -3.31
CA VAL A 98 -22.44 3.94 -3.07
C VAL A 98 -22.55 5.43 -3.42
N ILE A 99 -23.07 5.77 -4.60
CA ILE A 99 -23.18 7.16 -5.05
C ILE A 99 -24.10 7.97 -4.14
N ALA A 100 -25.16 7.37 -3.60
CA ALA A 100 -26.04 8.03 -2.63
C ALA A 100 -25.30 8.44 -1.34
N MET A 101 -24.15 7.85 -1.04
CA MET A 101 -23.31 8.20 0.12
C MET A 101 -22.26 9.28 -0.18
N GLN A 102 -22.22 9.82 -1.41
CA GLN A 102 -21.27 10.88 -1.77
C GLN A 102 -21.71 12.23 -1.18
N TYR A 103 -20.77 12.99 -0.67
CA TYR A 103 -21.01 14.36 -0.25
C TYR A 103 -20.96 15.31 -1.45
N THR A 104 -22.05 16.04 -1.68
CA THR A 104 -22.25 16.84 -2.90
C THR A 104 -22.32 18.35 -2.67
N ASP A 105 -22.10 18.84 -1.44
CA ASP A 105 -22.05 20.29 -1.17
C ASP A 105 -20.62 20.83 -1.38
N PRO A 106 -20.36 21.61 -2.45
CA PRO A 106 -19.02 22.11 -2.77
C PRO A 106 -18.49 23.13 -1.76
N ALA A 107 -19.33 23.66 -0.86
CA ALA A 107 -18.88 24.54 0.21
C ALA A 107 -18.20 23.79 1.37
N LYS A 108 -18.22 22.45 1.37
CA LYS A 108 -17.69 21.62 2.45
C LYS A 108 -16.31 21.05 2.11
N ALA A 109 -15.43 20.99 3.11
CA ALA A 109 -14.09 20.43 2.97
C ALA A 109 -14.05 18.94 2.59
N TRP A 110 -15.18 18.23 2.77
CA TRP A 110 -15.36 16.82 2.43
C TRP A 110 -16.18 16.61 1.16
N PHE A 111 -16.35 17.64 0.33
CA PHE A 111 -16.98 17.50 -0.99
C PHE A 111 -16.30 16.40 -1.82
N GLY A 112 -17.10 15.63 -2.56
CA GLY A 112 -16.61 14.62 -3.51
C GLY A 112 -16.22 13.28 -2.88
N THR A 113 -15.82 13.23 -1.60
CA THR A 113 -15.64 11.96 -0.89
C THR A 113 -16.98 11.37 -0.45
N PHE A 114 -16.94 10.20 0.19
CA PHE A 114 -18.11 9.44 0.61
C PHE A 114 -18.08 9.23 2.12
N LYS A 115 -19.25 8.89 2.69
CA LYS A 115 -19.32 8.41 4.07
C LYS A 115 -18.44 7.18 4.27
N SER A 116 -17.70 7.13 5.38
CA SER A 116 -16.95 5.93 5.78
C SER A 116 -17.87 4.79 6.20
N THR A 117 -19.02 5.13 6.78
CA THR A 117 -20.05 4.19 7.20
C THR A 117 -21.43 4.77 6.85
N PRO A 118 -22.33 4.02 6.19
CA PRO A 118 -23.65 4.48 5.78
C PRO A 118 -24.50 5.07 6.92
N THR A 119 -24.29 4.59 8.15
CA THR A 119 -25.05 5.01 9.34
C THR A 119 -24.47 6.24 10.05
N ALA A 120 -23.29 6.73 9.64
CA ALA A 120 -22.69 7.90 10.26
C ALA A 120 -23.47 9.18 9.92
N PRO A 121 -23.67 10.10 10.88
CA PRO A 121 -24.19 11.43 10.57
C PRO A 121 -23.17 12.19 9.70
N ASP A 122 -23.65 13.19 8.97
CA ASP A 122 -22.76 14.09 8.23
C ASP A 122 -21.92 14.92 9.21
N PRO A 123 -20.69 15.32 8.83
CA PRO A 123 -19.89 16.20 9.67
C PRO A 123 -20.60 17.53 9.96
N GLY A 124 -20.57 17.96 11.23
CA GLY A 124 -21.30 19.13 11.72
C GLY A 124 -21.02 19.37 13.22
N ASP A 125 -21.84 20.18 13.89
CA ASP A 125 -21.53 20.61 15.27
C ASP A 125 -21.40 19.46 16.29
N VAL A 126 -22.28 18.45 16.19
CA VAL A 126 -22.27 17.27 17.07
C VAL A 126 -21.34 16.15 16.58
N TYR A 127 -20.86 16.24 15.34
CA TYR A 127 -19.87 15.35 14.75
C TYR A 127 -18.81 16.16 14.01
N PRO A 128 -17.91 16.85 14.76
CA PRO A 128 -17.06 17.90 14.20
C PRO A 128 -16.25 17.43 12.98
N PRO A 129 -16.12 18.27 11.93
CA PRO A 129 -15.30 17.95 10.76
C PRO A 129 -13.85 17.66 11.15
N ARG A 130 -13.40 16.42 10.89
CA ARG A 130 -12.06 15.94 11.17
C ARG A 130 -11.65 14.95 10.10
N LEU A 131 -10.60 15.28 9.36
CA LEU A 131 -9.97 14.40 8.37
C LEU A 131 -9.50 13.10 9.05
N TYR A 132 -9.81 11.95 8.43
CA TYR A 132 -9.61 10.60 8.97
C TYR A 132 -10.37 10.31 10.28
N GLY A 133 -11.33 11.17 10.62
CA GLY A 133 -12.24 11.01 11.75
C GLY A 133 -13.69 11.01 11.27
N SER A 134 -14.30 12.20 11.18
CA SER A 134 -15.68 12.33 10.72
C SER A 134 -15.87 12.21 9.22
N TYR A 135 -14.79 12.36 8.45
CA TYR A 135 -14.74 12.02 7.04
C TYR A 135 -13.34 11.52 6.66
N ASP A 136 -13.27 10.64 5.67
CA ASP A 136 -12.03 10.19 5.05
C ASP A 136 -12.06 10.53 3.56
N THR A 137 -11.15 11.40 3.14
CA THR A 137 -11.03 11.83 1.74
C THR A 137 -10.45 10.76 0.83
N ASN A 138 -9.74 9.76 1.37
CA ASN A 138 -9.19 8.68 0.55
C ASN A 138 -10.29 7.78 -0.02
N ILE A 139 -11.49 7.78 0.56
CA ILE A 139 -12.61 6.99 0.04
C ILE A 139 -13.02 7.45 -1.36
N GLY A 140 -13.05 8.77 -1.61
CA GLY A 140 -13.27 9.33 -2.95
C GLY A 140 -12.33 8.73 -3.98
N LEU A 141 -11.03 8.76 -3.68
CA LEU A 141 -9.97 8.16 -4.52
C LEU A 141 -10.20 6.67 -4.79
N PHE A 142 -10.46 5.88 -3.75
CA PHE A 142 -10.68 4.44 -3.88
C PHE A 142 -11.92 4.08 -4.68
N VAL A 143 -13.01 4.85 -4.52
CA VAL A 143 -14.23 4.66 -5.31
C VAL A 143 -13.97 5.10 -6.74
N CYS A 144 -13.51 6.33 -6.97
CA CYS A 144 -13.29 6.88 -8.30
C CYS A 144 -12.34 6.02 -9.15
N THR A 145 -11.21 5.58 -8.60
CA THR A 145 -10.26 4.73 -9.34
C THR A 145 -10.82 3.33 -9.65
N SER A 146 -11.69 2.77 -8.80
CA SER A 146 -12.40 1.53 -9.14
C SER A 146 -13.41 1.73 -10.27
N LEU A 147 -14.05 2.90 -10.34
CA LEU A 147 -15.00 3.25 -11.41
C LEU A 147 -14.31 3.43 -12.76
N VAL A 148 -13.01 3.74 -12.82
CA VAL A 148 -12.23 3.70 -14.08
C VAL A 148 -12.36 2.32 -14.75
N ILE A 149 -12.27 1.24 -13.97
CA ILE A 149 -12.41 -0.13 -14.50
C ILE A 149 -13.84 -0.37 -14.99
N VAL A 150 -14.86 0.12 -14.27
CA VAL A 150 -16.27 0.03 -14.72
C VAL A 150 -16.45 0.74 -16.05
N MET A 151 -15.93 1.96 -16.17
CA MET A 151 -16.06 2.80 -17.36
C MET A 151 -15.45 2.13 -18.59
N GLU A 152 -14.26 1.56 -18.44
CA GLU A 152 -13.48 0.98 -19.53
C GLU A 152 -13.89 -0.44 -19.91
N GLU A 153 -14.33 -1.25 -18.93
CA GLU A 153 -14.53 -2.68 -19.17
C GLU A 153 -16.00 -3.12 -19.11
N PHE A 154 -16.89 -2.38 -18.42
CA PHE A 154 -18.18 -2.92 -18.00
C PHE A 154 -19.40 -2.01 -18.23
N THR A 155 -19.25 -0.86 -18.89
CA THR A 155 -20.38 0.06 -19.17
C THR A 155 -21.49 -0.57 -20.00
N HIS A 156 -21.16 -1.52 -20.87
CA HIS A 156 -22.12 -2.28 -21.68
C HIS A 156 -23.09 -3.16 -20.87
N LEU A 157 -22.77 -3.43 -19.59
CA LEU A 157 -23.63 -4.18 -18.66
C LEU A 157 -24.56 -3.27 -17.84
N LEU A 158 -24.42 -1.95 -17.96
CA LEU A 158 -25.10 -0.97 -17.12
C LEU A 158 -26.11 -0.15 -17.91
N GLU A 159 -27.17 0.29 -17.23
CA GLU A 159 -28.10 1.25 -17.82
C GLU A 159 -27.40 2.58 -18.12
N PRO A 160 -27.71 3.25 -19.25
CA PRO A 160 -27.12 4.55 -19.59
C PRO A 160 -27.28 5.60 -18.48
N SER A 161 -28.42 5.59 -17.78
CA SER A 161 -28.68 6.51 -16.66
C SER A 161 -27.72 6.32 -15.49
N LEU A 162 -27.34 5.06 -15.21
CA LEU A 162 -26.36 4.75 -14.18
C LEU A 162 -24.95 5.17 -14.64
N VAL A 163 -24.60 4.94 -15.90
CA VAL A 163 -23.32 5.41 -16.46
C VAL A 163 -23.18 6.93 -16.32
N SER A 164 -24.23 7.70 -16.62
CA SER A 164 -24.22 9.15 -16.40
C SER A 164 -24.05 9.53 -14.92
N LEU A 165 -24.69 8.81 -14.01
CA LEU A 165 -24.56 9.03 -12.58
C LEU A 165 -23.13 8.73 -12.08
N LEU A 166 -22.49 7.66 -12.57
CA LEU A 166 -21.11 7.32 -12.27
C LEU A 166 -20.15 8.43 -12.73
N LYS A 167 -20.32 8.93 -13.97
CA LYS A 167 -19.50 10.03 -14.50
C LYS A 167 -19.61 11.29 -13.63
N ALA A 168 -20.82 11.66 -13.21
CA ALA A 168 -21.03 12.80 -12.31
C ALA A 168 -20.36 12.59 -10.95
N SER A 169 -20.45 11.38 -10.39
CA SER A 169 -19.81 11.05 -9.12
C SER A 169 -18.29 11.09 -9.19
N MET A 170 -17.70 10.53 -10.26
CA MET A 170 -16.27 10.61 -10.54
C MET A 170 -15.81 12.07 -10.69
N TYR A 171 -16.55 12.91 -11.40
CA TYR A 171 -16.26 14.34 -11.52
C TYR A 171 -16.23 15.04 -10.15
N ASN A 172 -17.25 14.82 -9.32
CA ASN A 172 -17.30 15.40 -7.97
C ASN A 172 -16.13 14.93 -7.10
N SER A 173 -15.78 13.64 -7.16
CA SER A 173 -14.63 13.09 -6.43
C SER A 173 -13.34 13.79 -6.84
N THR A 174 -13.08 13.90 -8.14
CA THR A 174 -11.86 14.53 -8.65
C THR A 174 -11.79 16.02 -8.34
N VAL A 175 -12.92 16.74 -8.36
CA VAL A 175 -12.96 18.14 -7.90
C VAL A 175 -12.68 18.23 -6.40
N GLY A 176 -13.27 17.34 -5.59
CA GLY A 176 -13.01 17.24 -4.15
C GLY A 176 -11.55 16.94 -3.82
N ASP A 177 -10.88 16.11 -4.62
CA ASP A 177 -9.44 15.86 -4.49
C ASP A 177 -8.59 17.12 -4.70
N GLY A 178 -9.09 18.09 -5.48
CA GLY A 178 -8.49 19.41 -5.63
C GLY A 178 -8.51 20.25 -4.36
N TYR A 179 -9.34 19.91 -3.36
CA TYR A 179 -9.38 20.62 -2.06
C TYR A 179 -8.26 20.15 -1.13
N ARG A 180 -7.60 19.04 -1.48
CA ARG A 180 -6.57 18.40 -0.67
C ARG A 180 -5.19 18.98 -0.95
N VAL A 181 -4.73 19.83 -0.05
CA VAL A 181 -3.42 20.48 -0.15
C VAL A 181 -2.63 20.26 1.13
N GLY A 182 -1.56 19.46 1.04
CA GLY A 182 -0.66 19.17 2.14
C GLY A 182 -0.20 20.43 2.90
N GLY A 183 -0.41 20.47 4.21
CA GLY A 183 0.05 21.57 5.08
C GLY A 183 -0.91 22.74 5.21
N VAL A 184 -1.97 22.80 4.39
CA VAL A 184 -3.03 23.80 4.55
C VAL A 184 -3.88 23.45 5.76
N ASN A 185 -4.11 24.44 6.62
CA ASN A 185 -4.75 24.30 7.94
C ASN A 185 -3.97 23.43 8.96
N GLY A 186 -2.66 23.28 8.76
CA GLY A 186 -1.74 22.53 9.64
C GLY A 186 -1.06 21.35 8.92
N ASP A 187 0.00 20.80 9.50
CA ASP A 187 0.81 19.71 8.92
C ASP A 187 0.46 18.31 9.47
N GLY A 188 -0.81 18.08 9.79
CA GLY A 188 -1.30 16.81 10.36
C GLY A 188 -0.81 16.52 11.79
N TYR A 189 0.05 17.36 12.37
CA TYR A 189 0.71 17.15 13.67
C TYR A 189 0.26 18.11 14.78
N SER A 190 -0.81 18.91 14.58
CA SER A 190 -1.19 19.88 15.61
C SER A 190 -1.77 19.17 16.85
N ALA A 191 -0.98 19.20 17.94
CA ALA A 191 -1.46 18.96 19.30
C ALA A 191 -2.49 20.04 19.65
N GLY A 192 -3.75 19.85 19.25
CA GLY A 192 -4.77 20.88 19.36
C GLY A 192 -6.04 20.68 18.51
N GLY A 193 -6.10 19.65 17.67
CA GLY A 193 -7.37 19.22 17.06
C GLY A 193 -7.66 19.74 15.64
N PHE A 194 -6.73 20.43 14.98
CA PHE A 194 -6.82 20.73 13.55
C PHE A 194 -5.76 19.93 12.78
N ILE A 195 -6.15 18.75 12.29
CA ILE A 195 -5.35 17.99 11.33
C ILE A 195 -5.54 18.69 9.99
N GLY A 196 -4.58 19.53 9.58
CA GLY A 196 -4.53 19.97 8.19
C GLY A 196 -4.23 18.79 7.26
N ASP A 197 -4.53 18.94 5.97
CA ASP A 197 -4.40 17.82 5.02
C ASP A 197 -2.93 17.39 4.91
N ASN A 198 -2.70 16.09 4.80
CA ASN A 198 -1.39 15.48 4.68
C ASN A 198 -1.10 14.95 3.26
N LEU A 199 -1.97 15.25 2.27
CA LEU A 199 -1.75 14.86 0.88
C LEU A 199 -0.65 15.70 0.22
N TYR A 200 0.59 15.32 0.50
CA TYR A 200 1.78 15.80 -0.19
C TYR A 200 2.12 14.93 -1.40
N PRO A 201 2.90 15.45 -2.38
CA PRO A 201 3.36 14.68 -3.54
C PRO A 201 3.97 13.32 -3.25
N ILE A 202 4.57 13.21 -2.07
CA ILE A 202 5.31 12.06 -1.61
C ILE A 202 4.41 10.97 -1.00
N TYR A 203 3.13 11.29 -0.74
CA TYR A 203 2.16 10.37 -0.13
C TYR A 203 1.70 9.32 -1.16
N SER A 204 2.55 8.31 -1.35
CA SER A 204 2.48 7.27 -2.39
C SER A 204 1.08 6.97 -2.93
N ASN A 205 0.31 6.13 -2.24
CA ASN A 205 -0.93 5.57 -2.75
C ASN A 205 -2.03 6.62 -3.00
N PRO A 206 -2.37 7.55 -2.08
CA PRO A 206 -3.45 8.49 -2.36
C PRO A 206 -3.02 9.49 -3.44
N TRP A 207 -1.74 9.83 -3.52
CA TRP A 207 -1.24 10.71 -4.58
C TRP A 207 -1.33 10.07 -5.96
N TYR A 208 -0.84 8.83 -6.13
CA TYR A 208 -0.95 8.15 -7.42
C TYR A 208 -2.40 7.88 -7.80
N MET A 209 -3.29 7.55 -6.85
CA MET A 209 -4.73 7.46 -7.14
C MET A 209 -5.31 8.80 -7.60
N ARG A 210 -4.90 9.92 -6.99
CA ARG A 210 -5.35 11.26 -7.40
C ARG A 210 -4.90 11.59 -8.82
N VAL A 211 -3.64 11.29 -9.15
CA VAL A 211 -3.12 11.44 -10.50
C VAL A 211 -3.96 10.66 -11.50
N MET A 212 -4.23 9.37 -11.22
CA MET A 212 -5.05 8.54 -12.12
C MET A 212 -6.48 9.06 -12.25
N ALA A 213 -7.12 9.48 -11.15
CA ALA A 213 -8.47 10.05 -11.17
C ALA A 213 -8.53 11.34 -12.00
N ALA A 214 -7.62 12.28 -11.76
CA ALA A 214 -7.57 13.56 -12.48
C ALA A 214 -7.28 13.39 -13.97
N THR A 215 -6.28 12.56 -14.32
CA THR A 215 -5.93 12.29 -15.70
C THR A 215 -7.07 11.61 -16.46
N TYR A 216 -7.68 10.58 -15.88
CA TYR A 216 -8.78 9.86 -16.52
C TYR A 216 -10.04 10.71 -16.66
N VAL A 217 -10.51 11.28 -15.54
CA VAL A 217 -11.77 12.04 -15.51
C VAL A 217 -11.65 13.32 -16.32
N GLY A 218 -10.50 14.01 -16.30
CA GLY A 218 -10.25 15.18 -17.12
C GLY A 218 -10.40 14.87 -18.61
N SER A 219 -9.84 13.74 -19.07
CA SER A 219 -9.99 13.28 -20.45
C SER A 219 -11.44 12.87 -20.77
N MET A 220 -12.05 12.04 -19.92
CA MET A 220 -13.42 11.55 -20.10
C MET A 220 -14.45 12.71 -20.18
N MET A 221 -14.24 13.76 -19.40
CA MET A 221 -15.13 14.93 -19.33
C MET A 221 -14.71 16.07 -20.26
N GLN A 222 -13.61 15.92 -21.00
CA GLN A 222 -13.01 16.98 -21.81
C GLN A 222 -12.72 18.27 -21.02
N ASP A 223 -12.44 18.12 -19.72
CA ASP A 223 -12.11 19.23 -18.82
C ASP A 223 -10.60 19.50 -18.89
N ARG A 224 -10.24 20.60 -19.54
CA ARG A 224 -8.85 21.00 -19.75
C ARG A 224 -8.13 21.33 -18.44
N ASN A 225 -8.81 21.97 -17.49
CA ASN A 225 -8.21 22.35 -16.22
C ASN A 225 -7.90 21.11 -15.38
N MET A 226 -8.84 20.17 -15.32
CA MET A 226 -8.64 18.89 -14.64
C MET A 226 -7.52 18.06 -15.28
N SER A 227 -7.46 18.03 -16.61
CA SER A 227 -6.38 17.36 -17.34
C SER A 227 -5.02 18.00 -17.07
N GLU A 228 -4.94 19.34 -17.02
CA GLU A 228 -3.73 20.07 -16.68
C GLU A 228 -3.24 19.76 -15.26
N TRP A 229 -4.15 19.76 -14.27
CA TRP A 229 -3.80 19.38 -12.89
C TRP A 229 -3.37 17.92 -12.77
N GLY A 230 -4.01 17.01 -13.52
CA GLY A 230 -3.58 15.61 -13.60
C GLY A 230 -2.12 15.48 -14.04
N ASP A 231 -1.72 16.18 -15.11
CA ASP A 231 -0.33 16.19 -15.57
C ASP A 231 0.63 16.88 -14.61
N ARG A 232 0.24 18.01 -13.99
CA ARG A 232 1.07 18.69 -12.97
C ARG A 232 1.35 17.78 -11.78
N TRP A 233 0.33 17.15 -11.22
CA TRP A 233 0.48 16.22 -10.09
C TRP A 233 1.22 14.94 -10.48
N ALA A 234 1.08 14.46 -11.72
CA ALA A 234 1.87 13.37 -12.26
C ALA A 234 3.36 13.75 -12.30
N GLN A 235 3.68 14.96 -12.78
CA GLN A 235 5.06 15.45 -12.81
C GLN A 235 5.66 15.52 -11.41
N GLU A 236 4.93 16.07 -10.44
CA GLU A 236 5.37 16.10 -9.04
C GLU A 236 5.63 14.68 -8.49
N ALA A 237 4.77 13.71 -8.80
CA ALA A 237 4.97 12.31 -8.39
C ALA A 237 6.21 11.69 -9.03
N VAL A 238 6.42 11.92 -10.33
CA VAL A 238 7.55 11.41 -11.10
C VAL A 238 8.86 12.02 -10.61
N ASP A 239 8.91 13.32 -10.37
CA ASP A 239 10.09 14.02 -9.88
C ASP A 239 10.50 13.50 -8.49
N ASN A 240 9.54 13.36 -7.58
CA ASN A 240 9.77 12.80 -6.26
C ASN A 240 10.27 11.35 -6.33
N PHE A 241 9.64 10.51 -7.14
CA PHE A 241 10.07 9.13 -7.31
C PHE A 241 11.47 9.04 -7.92
N ASN A 242 11.81 9.90 -8.88
CA ASN A 242 13.10 9.88 -9.57
C ASN A 242 14.29 10.24 -8.67
N LEU A 243 14.07 10.85 -7.49
CA LEU A 243 15.15 11.13 -6.53
C LEU A 243 15.88 9.85 -6.10
N PHE A 244 15.15 8.75 -5.86
CA PHE A 244 15.72 7.50 -5.35
C PHE A 244 15.23 6.24 -6.06
N GLY A 245 14.21 6.34 -6.91
CA GLY A 245 13.58 5.21 -7.58
C GLY A 245 12.76 4.31 -6.63
N THR A 246 12.25 4.87 -5.55
CA THR A 246 11.52 4.15 -4.48
C THR A 246 10.28 4.94 -4.06
N LEU A 247 9.31 4.24 -3.47
CA LEU A 247 8.17 4.86 -2.82
C LEU A 247 8.55 5.32 -1.41
N ALA A 248 7.93 6.41 -0.96
CA ALA A 248 8.17 6.99 0.37
C ALA A 248 7.56 6.18 1.52
N GLU A 249 6.39 5.57 1.31
CA GLU A 249 5.86 4.55 2.23
C GLU A 249 6.54 3.19 1.92
N PHE A 250 7.86 3.13 2.15
CA PHE A 250 8.70 2.03 1.71
C PHE A 250 8.36 0.71 2.43
N SER A 251 8.50 -0.40 1.71
CA SER A 251 8.37 -1.78 2.22
C SER A 251 6.98 -2.16 2.76
N SER A 252 5.95 -1.33 2.60
CA SER A 252 4.62 -1.65 3.16
C SER A 252 3.85 -2.70 2.35
N GLY A 253 3.43 -3.80 2.99
CA GLY A 253 2.59 -4.83 2.38
C GLY A 253 1.23 -4.32 1.88
N THR A 254 0.64 -3.32 2.56
CA THR A 254 -0.64 -2.73 2.12
C THR A 254 -0.41 -1.57 1.15
N TYR A 255 0.40 -0.57 1.51
CA TYR A 255 0.49 0.67 0.72
C TYR A 255 1.29 0.53 -0.57
N THR A 256 2.30 -0.35 -0.61
CA THR A 256 2.95 -0.70 -1.89
C THR A 256 1.94 -1.40 -2.79
N GLY A 257 1.09 -2.28 -2.23
CA GLY A 257 0.01 -2.93 -2.96
C GLY A 257 -0.98 -1.95 -3.59
N VAL A 258 -1.48 -0.98 -2.81
CA VAL A 258 -2.39 0.06 -3.34
C VAL A 258 -1.70 0.94 -4.38
N THR A 259 -0.44 1.30 -4.16
CA THR A 259 0.31 2.13 -5.13
C THR A 259 0.48 1.40 -6.46
N LEU A 260 0.83 0.11 -6.44
CA LEU A 260 0.91 -0.70 -7.66
C LEU A 260 -0.47 -0.84 -8.33
N TYR A 261 -1.55 -1.02 -7.56
CA TYR A 261 -2.91 -0.97 -8.11
C TYR A 261 -3.18 0.34 -8.85
N ALA A 262 -2.92 1.49 -8.21
CA ALA A 262 -3.14 2.79 -8.81
C ALA A 262 -2.30 2.95 -10.08
N LEU A 263 -1.00 2.69 -10.01
CA LEU A 263 -0.08 2.78 -11.15
C LEU A 263 -0.51 1.89 -12.32
N SER A 264 -1.08 0.71 -12.04
CA SER A 264 -1.54 -0.23 -13.07
C SER A 264 -2.73 0.27 -13.87
N LEU A 265 -3.45 1.30 -13.40
CA LEU A 265 -4.49 1.98 -14.19
C LEU A 265 -3.93 2.81 -15.35
N HIS A 266 -2.60 2.98 -15.46
CA HIS A 266 -1.95 3.77 -16.53
C HIS A 266 -2.37 3.35 -17.94
N GLY A 267 -2.70 2.07 -18.15
CA GLY A 267 -3.15 1.56 -19.44
C GLY A 267 -4.49 2.11 -19.92
N TYR A 268 -5.27 2.76 -19.03
CA TYR A 268 -6.51 3.46 -19.37
C TYR A 268 -6.34 4.98 -19.51
N MET A 269 -5.14 5.51 -19.26
CA MET A 269 -4.88 6.94 -19.34
C MET A 269 -4.60 7.36 -20.79
N PRO A 270 -4.85 8.63 -21.18
CA PRO A 270 -4.41 9.14 -22.47
C PRO A 270 -2.90 8.95 -22.65
N ALA A 271 -2.49 8.37 -23.77
CA ALA A 271 -1.08 8.02 -24.03
C ALA A 271 -0.12 9.22 -23.97
N SER A 272 -0.64 10.44 -24.20
CA SER A 272 0.14 11.68 -24.12
C SER A 272 0.37 12.18 -22.68
N SER A 273 -0.41 11.71 -21.71
CA SER A 273 -0.29 12.14 -20.31
C SER A 273 1.09 11.80 -19.72
N ILE A 274 1.51 12.56 -18.71
CA ILE A 274 2.78 12.34 -18.04
C ILE A 274 2.78 10.98 -17.33
N ILE A 275 1.69 10.62 -16.67
CA ILE A 275 1.63 9.36 -15.91
C ILE A 275 1.67 8.14 -16.84
N ALA A 276 0.98 8.15 -17.98
CA ALA A 276 1.01 7.03 -18.94
C ALA A 276 2.44 6.74 -19.44
N ARG A 277 3.26 7.78 -19.62
CA ARG A 277 4.65 7.64 -20.10
C ARG A 277 5.64 7.19 -19.02
N ASN A 278 5.30 7.33 -17.73
CA ASN A 278 6.22 7.09 -16.62
C ASN A 278 5.84 5.91 -15.72
N ALA A 279 4.57 5.52 -15.66
CA ALA A 279 4.07 4.50 -14.73
C ALA A 279 4.81 3.16 -14.86
N VAL A 280 5.11 2.71 -16.08
CA VAL A 280 5.86 1.46 -16.32
C VAL A 280 7.22 1.44 -15.61
N ASN A 281 7.97 2.53 -15.68
CA ASN A 281 9.27 2.64 -15.01
C ASN A 281 9.12 2.63 -13.48
N ILE A 282 8.07 3.27 -12.95
CA ILE A 282 7.76 3.29 -11.51
C ILE A 282 7.39 1.88 -11.03
N ILE A 283 6.53 1.17 -11.78
CA ILE A 283 6.14 -0.22 -11.53
C ILE A 283 7.38 -1.13 -11.50
N GLN A 284 8.24 -1.05 -12.51
CA GLN A 284 9.46 -1.86 -12.62
C GLN A 284 10.41 -1.70 -11.43
N LYS A 285 10.69 -0.45 -11.05
CA LYS A 285 11.59 -0.13 -9.93
C LYS A 285 10.97 -0.51 -8.59
N THR A 286 9.67 -0.28 -8.41
CA THR A 286 8.93 -0.70 -7.20
C THR A 286 8.97 -2.22 -7.03
N TRP A 287 8.70 -2.98 -8.09
CA TRP A 287 8.81 -4.45 -8.05
C TRP A 287 10.25 -4.91 -7.81
N SER A 288 11.25 -4.20 -8.31
CA SER A 288 12.66 -4.51 -8.05
C SER A 288 13.00 -4.39 -6.56
N ALA A 289 12.50 -3.34 -5.90
CA ALA A 289 12.64 -3.19 -4.45
C ALA A 289 11.88 -4.30 -3.70
N VAL A 290 10.64 -4.61 -4.10
CA VAL A 290 9.86 -5.72 -3.51
C VAL A 290 10.60 -7.06 -3.65
N GLY A 291 11.12 -7.39 -4.83
CA GLY A 291 11.86 -8.64 -5.06
C GLY A 291 13.13 -8.76 -4.22
N ALA A 292 13.79 -7.63 -3.92
CA ALA A 292 14.96 -7.60 -3.04
C ALA A 292 14.61 -7.78 -1.55
N MET A 293 13.46 -7.23 -1.11
CA MET A 293 13.03 -7.21 0.30
C MET A 293 12.16 -8.40 0.70
N TYR A 294 11.52 -9.07 -0.26
CA TYR A 294 10.63 -10.20 -0.02
C TYR A 294 11.41 -11.46 0.33
N ASN A 295 10.99 -12.13 1.40
CA ASN A 295 11.55 -13.41 1.79
C ASN A 295 10.56 -14.53 1.43
N PRO A 296 10.81 -15.32 0.36
CA PRO A 296 9.90 -16.38 -0.07
C PRO A 296 9.84 -17.56 0.90
N THR A 297 10.81 -17.71 1.81
CA THR A 297 10.79 -18.76 2.83
C THR A 297 9.95 -18.38 4.04
N LEU A 298 9.85 -17.08 4.35
CA LEU A 298 8.93 -16.55 5.38
C LEU A 298 7.58 -16.13 4.77
N ARG A 299 7.52 -15.97 3.45
CA ARG A 299 6.36 -15.54 2.65
C ARG A 299 5.80 -14.19 3.09
N THR A 300 6.69 -13.26 3.40
CA THR A 300 6.36 -11.89 3.78
C THR A 300 7.54 -10.97 3.45
N LEU A 301 7.33 -9.66 3.57
CA LEU A 301 8.42 -8.68 3.51
C LEU A 301 9.21 -8.73 4.83
N GLY A 302 10.54 -8.57 4.76
CA GLY A 302 11.42 -8.69 5.93
C GLY A 302 11.47 -7.47 6.86
N GLY A 303 10.85 -6.36 6.45
CA GLY A 303 11.07 -5.04 7.02
C GLY A 303 12.44 -4.44 6.66
N PRO A 304 12.75 -3.22 7.09
CA PRO A 304 11.94 -2.38 7.98
C PRO A 304 10.74 -1.77 7.25
N TRP A 305 9.90 -0.99 7.93
CA TRP A 305 8.67 -0.43 7.36
C TRP A 305 8.46 1.03 7.75
N ASP A 306 8.21 1.90 6.77
CA ASP A 306 7.65 3.23 7.06
C ASP A 306 6.22 3.12 7.57
N ARG A 307 5.50 2.07 7.14
CA ARG A 307 4.12 1.83 7.55
C ARG A 307 3.72 0.35 7.47
N ALA A 308 3.32 -0.22 8.59
CA ALA A 308 2.87 -1.60 8.70
C ALA A 308 1.56 -1.70 9.51
N TYR A 309 0.62 -2.50 8.98
CA TYR A 309 -0.57 -2.97 9.70
C TYR A 309 -0.39 -4.37 10.30
N GLY A 310 0.73 -5.01 9.98
CA GLY A 310 1.13 -6.31 10.46
C GLY A 310 2.47 -6.69 9.85
N TYR A 311 3.11 -7.71 10.41
CA TYR A 311 4.49 -8.07 10.07
C TYR A 311 4.56 -9.35 9.21
N ASP A 312 3.52 -10.18 9.24
CA ASP A 312 3.40 -11.41 8.46
C ASP A 312 2.15 -11.35 7.57
N MET A 313 2.34 -11.25 6.24
CA MET A 313 1.24 -11.23 5.27
C MET A 313 0.41 -12.53 5.23
N ARG A 314 0.77 -13.55 6.01
CA ARG A 314 -0.05 -14.75 6.23
C ARG A 314 -0.92 -14.65 7.49
N ALA A 315 -0.71 -13.65 8.32
CA ALA A 315 -1.53 -13.38 9.51
C ALA A 315 -2.48 -12.19 9.28
N TYR A 316 -2.07 -11.22 8.45
CA TYR A 316 -2.93 -10.10 8.01
C TYR A 316 -2.96 -10.02 6.48
N PHE A 317 -4.06 -9.50 5.93
CA PHE A 317 -4.16 -9.32 4.49
C PHE A 317 -3.42 -8.05 4.03
N GLY A 318 -2.25 -8.22 3.42
CA GLY A 318 -1.57 -7.17 2.66
C GLY A 318 -1.95 -7.24 1.18
N ILE A 319 -2.38 -6.12 0.58
CA ILE A 319 -2.78 -6.04 -0.84
C ILE A 319 -1.65 -6.49 -1.79
N LEU A 320 -0.39 -6.24 -1.42
CA LEU A 320 0.77 -6.73 -2.17
C LEU A 320 0.82 -8.27 -2.19
N GLY A 321 0.41 -8.94 -1.12
CA GLY A 321 0.37 -10.40 -1.04
C GLY A 321 -0.55 -11.00 -2.11
N GLY A 322 -1.71 -10.38 -2.36
CA GLY A 322 -2.63 -10.77 -3.44
C GLY A 322 -2.00 -10.62 -4.83
N GLN A 323 -1.25 -9.56 -5.05
CA GLN A 323 -0.53 -9.35 -6.32
C GLN A 323 0.64 -10.34 -6.49
N ILE A 324 1.40 -10.64 -5.43
CA ILE A 324 2.43 -11.69 -5.47
C ILE A 324 1.79 -13.04 -5.81
N ALA A 325 0.67 -13.41 -5.17
CA ALA A 325 -0.06 -14.63 -5.47
C ALA A 325 -0.56 -14.65 -6.93
N GLY A 326 -0.99 -13.52 -7.47
CA GLY A 326 -1.38 -13.38 -8.88
C GLY A 326 -0.21 -13.61 -9.86
N LEU A 327 1.00 -13.20 -9.49
CA LEU A 327 2.21 -13.39 -10.30
C LEU A 327 2.76 -14.82 -10.23
N VAL A 328 2.88 -15.38 -9.02
CA VAL A 328 3.63 -16.64 -8.81
C VAL A 328 2.78 -17.83 -8.35
N GLY A 329 1.50 -17.63 -8.05
CA GLY A 329 0.59 -18.67 -7.58
C GLY A 329 0.70 -18.92 -6.06
N GLY A 330 0.41 -20.14 -5.65
CA GLY A 330 0.63 -20.59 -4.26
C GLY A 330 -0.58 -20.57 -3.33
N LEU A 331 -1.78 -20.31 -3.83
CA LEU A 331 -3.02 -20.34 -3.00
C LEU A 331 -3.33 -21.71 -2.38
N ASP A 332 -2.62 -22.76 -2.78
CA ASP A 332 -2.62 -24.10 -2.19
C ASP A 332 -1.71 -24.23 -0.96
N GLY A 333 -1.16 -23.13 -0.45
CA GLY A 333 -0.49 -23.08 0.85
C GLY A 333 0.90 -22.48 0.85
N THR A 334 1.32 -21.80 -0.22
CA THR A 334 2.61 -21.08 -0.33
C THR A 334 2.50 -19.58 -0.59
N ALA A 335 1.29 -19.07 -0.82
CA ALA A 335 1.03 -17.65 -1.04
C ALA A 335 1.28 -16.83 0.23
N PRO A 336 1.73 -15.56 0.08
CA PRO A 336 1.84 -14.60 1.18
C PRO A 336 0.47 -14.01 1.52
N LEU A 337 -0.49 -14.87 1.89
CA LEU A 337 -1.87 -14.52 2.17
C LEU A 337 -2.37 -15.29 3.39
N PRO A 338 -3.32 -14.72 4.18
CA PRO A 338 -3.93 -15.46 5.27
C PRO A 338 -4.71 -16.68 4.80
N ASN A 339 -4.62 -17.76 5.56
CA ASN A 339 -5.38 -18.99 5.36
C ASN A 339 -5.86 -19.53 6.73
N PRO A 340 -7.16 -19.50 7.05
CA PRO A 340 -8.27 -19.03 6.20
C PRO A 340 -8.24 -17.50 5.98
N LEU A 341 -8.81 -17.06 4.84
CA LEU A 341 -8.89 -15.65 4.48
C LEU A 341 -9.98 -14.92 5.30
N ILE A 342 -11.17 -15.52 5.39
CA ILE A 342 -12.28 -14.97 6.20
C ILE A 342 -11.88 -14.99 7.67
N GLY A 343 -12.08 -13.87 8.36
CA GLY A 343 -11.74 -13.71 9.78
C GLY A 343 -10.27 -13.34 10.04
N SER A 344 -9.43 -13.24 9.01
CA SER A 344 -8.07 -12.71 9.15
C SER A 344 -8.06 -11.21 9.44
N ALA A 345 -6.97 -10.73 10.04
CA ALA A 345 -6.77 -9.30 10.24
C ALA A 345 -6.72 -8.59 8.88
N HIS A 346 -7.34 -7.41 8.79
CA HIS A 346 -7.47 -6.66 7.53
C HIS A 346 -8.20 -7.41 6.39
N PHE A 347 -9.02 -8.42 6.68
CA PHE A 347 -9.79 -9.16 5.67
C PHE A 347 -10.57 -8.25 4.69
N GLY A 348 -11.11 -7.11 5.15
CA GLY A 348 -11.81 -6.16 4.29
C GLY A 348 -10.98 -5.66 3.10
N ASP A 349 -9.66 -5.48 3.30
CA ASP A 349 -8.74 -5.05 2.24
C ASP A 349 -8.57 -6.11 1.14
N SER A 350 -8.98 -7.37 1.37
CA SER A 350 -9.02 -8.41 0.34
C SER A 350 -9.90 -8.06 -0.84
N ALA A 351 -10.93 -7.23 -0.66
CA ALA A 351 -11.77 -6.77 -1.77
C ALA A 351 -10.98 -5.98 -2.84
N ALA A 352 -9.80 -5.42 -2.53
CA ALA A 352 -8.93 -4.82 -3.54
C ALA A 352 -8.48 -5.84 -4.61
N THR A 353 -8.42 -7.12 -4.24
CA THR A 353 -8.05 -8.23 -5.13
C THR A 353 -9.20 -8.64 -6.07
N LEU A 354 -10.36 -8.00 -5.99
CA LEU A 354 -11.35 -8.02 -7.07
C LEU A 354 -10.98 -7.06 -8.21
N LEU A 355 -10.09 -6.09 -7.95
CA LEU A 355 -9.65 -5.08 -8.93
C LEU A 355 -8.30 -5.44 -9.54
N THR A 356 -7.32 -5.85 -8.72
CA THR A 356 -5.94 -6.04 -9.18
C THR A 356 -5.79 -7.07 -10.31
N PRO A 357 -6.52 -8.21 -10.34
CA PRO A 357 -6.44 -9.15 -11.46
C PRO A 357 -6.90 -8.54 -12.78
N LEU A 358 -7.89 -7.65 -12.75
CA LEU A 358 -8.48 -7.04 -13.95
C LEU A 358 -7.49 -6.07 -14.62
N ILE A 359 -6.67 -5.39 -13.83
CA ILE A 359 -5.66 -4.46 -14.35
C ILE A 359 -4.26 -5.09 -14.45
N ALA A 360 -4.12 -6.38 -14.13
CA ALA A 360 -2.85 -7.10 -14.16
C ALA A 360 -2.19 -7.07 -15.55
N LYS A 361 -2.98 -6.98 -16.63
CA LYS A 361 -2.48 -6.81 -18.01
C LYS A 361 -1.60 -5.57 -18.22
N PHE A 362 -1.71 -4.57 -17.35
CA PHE A 362 -0.91 -3.35 -17.37
C PHE A 362 0.20 -3.33 -16.29
N ASN A 363 0.30 -4.39 -15.47
CA ASN A 363 1.29 -4.54 -14.42
C ASN A 363 2.27 -5.68 -14.73
N ASP A 364 1.73 -6.89 -14.88
CA ASP A 364 2.47 -8.14 -14.91
C ASP A 364 3.52 -8.20 -16.03
N PRO A 365 3.25 -7.71 -17.26
CA PRO A 365 4.26 -7.67 -18.31
C PRO A 365 5.48 -6.81 -17.98
N HIS A 366 5.35 -5.90 -17.02
CA HIS A 366 6.41 -4.99 -16.60
C HIS A 366 7.14 -5.47 -15.34
N VAL A 367 6.74 -6.58 -14.72
CA VAL A 367 7.48 -7.15 -13.59
C VAL A 367 8.76 -7.81 -14.10
N PRO A 368 9.96 -7.42 -13.60
CA PRO A 368 11.21 -8.02 -14.06
C PRO A 368 11.27 -9.53 -13.80
N LYS A 369 11.81 -10.30 -14.75
CA LYS A 369 11.96 -11.77 -14.61
C LYS A 369 12.80 -12.18 -13.39
N SER A 370 13.76 -11.34 -12.99
CA SER A 370 14.54 -11.51 -11.76
C SER A 370 13.65 -11.45 -10.52
N VAL A 371 12.71 -10.51 -10.47
CA VAL A 371 11.73 -10.36 -9.38
C VAL A 371 10.85 -11.60 -9.29
N ILE A 372 10.30 -12.09 -10.42
CA ILE A 372 9.52 -13.35 -10.44
C ILE A 372 10.32 -14.53 -9.87
N SER A 373 11.63 -14.57 -10.13
CA SER A 373 12.51 -15.61 -9.58
C SER A 373 12.74 -15.43 -8.07
N GLN A 374 12.94 -14.20 -7.61
CA GLN A 374 13.12 -13.86 -6.19
C GLN A 374 11.86 -14.11 -5.35
N LEU A 375 10.68 -13.84 -5.91
CA LEU A 375 9.40 -14.12 -5.26
C LEU A 375 9.15 -15.61 -5.02
N LYS A 376 9.82 -16.49 -5.76
CA LYS A 376 9.68 -17.95 -5.63
C LYS A 376 10.73 -18.58 -4.71
N ARG A 377 11.95 -18.05 -4.70
CA ARG A 377 13.07 -18.65 -3.94
C ARG A 377 14.20 -17.66 -3.67
N ILE A 378 14.93 -17.92 -2.60
CA ILE A 378 16.24 -17.30 -2.36
C ILE A 378 17.28 -18.09 -3.14
N SER A 379 18.07 -17.43 -3.99
CA SER A 379 19.07 -18.07 -4.86
C SER A 379 20.34 -18.49 -4.11
N SER A 380 20.64 -17.84 -2.98
CA SER A 380 21.85 -18.04 -2.18
C SER A 380 21.50 -18.57 -0.80
N LEU A 381 22.15 -19.66 -0.37
CA LEU A 381 22.06 -20.14 1.01
C LEU A 381 22.65 -19.14 2.02
N HIS A 382 23.54 -18.25 1.57
CA HIS A 382 24.09 -17.17 2.39
C HIS A 382 23.19 -15.93 2.44
N GLY A 383 22.03 -15.95 1.76
CA GLY A 383 21.17 -14.78 1.62
C GLY A 383 21.79 -13.67 0.77
N HIS A 384 21.18 -12.48 0.84
CA HIS A 384 21.64 -11.26 0.17
C HIS A 384 21.30 -10.03 1.01
N SER A 385 22.11 -8.98 0.88
CA SER A 385 21.81 -7.66 1.46
C SER A 385 21.24 -6.72 0.40
N SER A 386 20.46 -5.73 0.82
CA SER A 386 19.96 -4.69 -0.08
C SER A 386 19.92 -3.34 0.61
N ASN A 387 20.21 -2.29 -0.16
CA ASN A 387 20.22 -0.91 0.30
C ASN A 387 19.30 -0.07 -0.58
N PHE A 388 18.50 0.77 0.05
CA PHE A 388 17.60 1.70 -0.62
C PHE A 388 17.64 3.05 0.08
N SER A 389 17.15 4.07 -0.60
CA SER A 389 16.88 5.37 0.00
C SER A 389 15.48 5.81 -0.39
N ALA A 390 14.84 6.63 0.44
CA ALA A 390 13.58 7.30 0.14
C ALA A 390 13.54 8.63 0.89
N ILE A 391 12.62 9.51 0.55
CA ILE A 391 12.43 10.79 1.24
C ILE A 391 10.93 11.06 1.40
N SER A 392 10.58 11.77 2.46
CA SER A 392 9.22 12.09 2.87
C SER A 392 9.09 13.54 3.37
N PRO A 393 9.26 14.58 2.53
CA PRO A 393 9.03 15.95 2.95
C PRO A 393 7.53 16.18 3.29
N PRO A 394 7.19 17.04 4.26
CA PRO A 394 8.08 17.90 5.05
C PRO A 394 8.61 17.25 6.34
N TRP A 395 8.41 15.94 6.52
CA TRP A 395 8.86 15.23 7.72
C TRP A 395 10.36 14.95 7.70
N ASP A 396 10.91 14.76 6.51
CA ASP A 396 12.35 14.68 6.26
C ASP A 396 12.88 16.04 5.79
N ALA A 397 14.09 16.40 6.20
CA ALA A 397 14.77 17.57 5.65
C ALA A 397 15.17 17.32 4.20
N ILE A 398 14.97 18.33 3.34
CA ILE A 398 15.39 18.27 1.94
C ILE A 398 16.89 17.98 1.88
N GLY A 399 17.27 16.92 1.15
CA GLY A 399 18.66 16.48 1.02
C GLY A 399 19.12 15.47 2.07
N THR A 400 18.30 15.15 3.07
CA THR A 400 18.57 14.05 4.03
C THR A 400 17.57 12.92 3.82
N PRO A 401 17.86 11.93 2.96
CA PRO A 401 16.97 10.80 2.78
C PRO A 401 17.02 9.85 3.98
N ARG A 402 15.96 9.05 4.09
CA ARG A 402 15.95 7.82 4.86
C ARG A 402 16.77 6.78 4.10
N ASN A 403 17.65 6.07 4.79
CA ASN A 403 18.41 4.96 4.21
C ASN A 403 17.96 3.64 4.82
N TYR A 404 17.64 2.68 3.96
CA TYR A 404 17.15 1.36 4.33
C TYR A 404 18.25 0.35 4.08
N THR A 405 18.51 -0.48 5.07
CA THR A 405 19.39 -1.63 4.97
C THR A 405 18.58 -2.89 5.27
N SER A 406 18.85 -3.95 4.53
CA SER A 406 18.22 -5.24 4.78
C SER A 406 19.18 -6.38 4.54
N TYR A 407 18.93 -7.49 5.22
CA TYR A 407 19.53 -8.78 4.96
C TYR A 407 18.45 -9.86 4.92
N THR A 408 18.35 -10.57 3.80
CA THR A 408 17.34 -11.62 3.56
C THR A 408 18.03 -12.95 3.31
N ALA A 409 17.73 -13.95 4.13
CA ALA A 409 18.26 -15.29 4.07
C ALA A 409 17.16 -16.35 4.31
N PRO A 410 17.41 -17.65 4.02
CA PRO A 410 16.43 -18.69 4.28
C PRO A 410 15.98 -18.74 5.76
N GLY A 411 14.70 -18.44 5.99
CA GLY A 411 14.07 -18.40 7.30
C GLY A 411 14.52 -17.24 8.19
N LEU A 412 15.13 -16.18 7.64
CA LEU A 412 15.60 -15.02 8.38
C LEU A 412 15.54 -13.75 7.52
N SER A 413 14.96 -12.69 8.06
CA SER A 413 15.01 -11.35 7.49
C SER A 413 15.29 -10.32 8.57
N VAL A 414 16.20 -9.39 8.29
CA VAL A 414 16.57 -8.30 9.20
C VAL A 414 16.57 -7.00 8.41
N GLY A 415 16.00 -5.95 9.01
CA GLY A 415 15.85 -4.64 8.39
C GLY A 415 16.14 -3.50 9.34
N GLY A 416 16.71 -2.41 8.82
CA GLY A 416 17.02 -1.20 9.57
C GLY A 416 16.89 0.08 8.75
N ILE A 417 16.36 1.15 9.35
CA ILE A 417 16.26 2.51 8.80
C ILE A 417 17.24 3.43 9.52
N GLN A 418 17.95 4.23 8.74
CA GLN A 418 18.62 5.44 9.21
C GLN A 418 17.79 6.64 8.79
N SER A 419 17.32 7.44 9.74
CA SER A 419 16.49 8.61 9.49
C SER A 419 16.70 9.69 10.56
N ASP A 420 16.47 10.93 10.15
CA ASP A 420 16.46 12.11 11.03
C ASP A 420 15.20 12.91 10.71
N GLU A 421 14.12 12.57 11.40
CA GLU A 421 12.75 12.97 11.10
C GLU A 421 12.25 14.00 12.12
N ARG A 422 11.44 14.96 11.66
CA ARG A 422 10.85 15.99 12.51
C ARG A 422 9.91 15.42 13.58
N VAL A 423 9.26 14.29 13.27
CA VAL A 423 8.28 13.60 14.11
C VAL A 423 8.53 12.10 13.98
N ILE A 424 8.37 11.36 15.09
CA ILE A 424 8.52 9.90 15.10
C ILE A 424 7.56 9.26 14.08
N GLY A 425 8.14 8.53 13.13
CA GLY A 425 7.40 7.83 12.07
C GLY A 425 6.98 8.71 10.90
N GLY A 426 7.50 9.94 10.82
CA GLY A 426 7.38 10.84 9.70
C GLY A 426 5.95 10.94 9.15
N PRO A 427 5.69 10.61 7.87
CA PRO A 427 4.37 10.68 7.26
C PRO A 427 3.27 9.92 8.00
N ALA A 428 3.61 8.80 8.64
CA ALA A 428 2.63 8.01 9.37
C ALA A 428 2.15 8.77 10.62
N THR A 429 3.01 9.63 11.20
CA THR A 429 2.79 10.31 12.50
C THR A 429 2.30 9.35 13.60
N ASN A 430 2.66 8.07 13.47
CA ASN A 430 2.15 7.00 14.30
C ASN A 430 3.26 5.96 14.54
N PRO A 431 3.85 5.95 15.74
CA PRO A 431 4.94 5.02 16.08
C PRO A 431 4.50 3.55 16.09
N ALA A 432 3.20 3.25 16.18
CA ALA A 432 2.70 1.87 16.11
C ALA A 432 2.78 1.28 14.70
N MET A 433 2.76 2.12 13.66
CA MET A 433 2.86 1.70 12.26
C MET A 433 4.27 1.86 11.68
N TYR A 434 5.10 2.72 12.26
CA TYR A 434 6.49 2.91 11.85
C TYR A 434 7.41 1.91 12.56
N VAL A 435 8.12 1.08 11.80
CA VAL A 435 8.98 0.02 12.34
C VAL A 435 10.37 0.14 11.74
N PRO A 436 11.25 0.95 12.36
CA PRO A 436 12.55 1.28 11.77
C PRO A 436 13.62 0.20 11.98
N ALA A 437 13.36 -0.80 12.81
CA ALA A 437 14.27 -1.92 13.00
C ALA A 437 13.44 -3.19 13.24
N SER A 438 13.67 -4.23 12.45
CA SER A 438 12.82 -5.43 12.44
C SER A 438 13.61 -6.70 12.19
N ILE A 439 13.14 -7.79 12.78
CA ILE A 439 13.68 -9.13 12.57
C ILE A 439 12.55 -10.12 12.53
N LEU A 440 12.51 -10.86 11.43
CA LEU A 440 11.58 -11.94 11.21
C LEU A 440 12.37 -13.22 11.03
N TRP A 441 11.89 -14.32 11.63
CA TRP A 441 12.53 -15.62 11.50
C TRP A 441 11.50 -16.74 11.47
N ASP A 442 11.95 -17.87 10.94
CA ASP A 442 11.22 -19.14 10.96
C ASP A 442 11.36 -19.79 12.34
N VAL A 443 10.26 -19.85 13.08
CA VAL A 443 10.19 -20.29 14.48
C VAL A 443 10.39 -21.80 14.62
N ASP A 444 9.81 -22.58 13.70
CA ASP A 444 9.63 -24.02 13.85
C ASP A 444 10.01 -24.83 12.60
N GLY A 445 10.45 -24.19 11.51
CA GLY A 445 10.74 -24.88 10.25
C GLY A 445 9.47 -25.24 9.46
N GLN A 446 8.29 -24.99 10.02
CA GLN A 446 6.98 -25.24 9.41
C GLN A 446 6.35 -23.95 8.88
N GLY A 447 7.08 -22.85 9.01
CA GLY A 447 6.68 -21.55 8.51
C GLY A 447 6.03 -20.69 9.58
N THR A 448 6.03 -20.99 10.87
CA THR A 448 5.61 -19.98 11.86
C THR A 448 6.60 -18.81 11.83
N VAL A 449 6.11 -17.56 11.70
CA VAL A 449 6.98 -16.37 11.61
C VAL A 449 7.00 -15.65 12.95
N GLY A 450 8.14 -15.73 13.63
CA GLY A 450 8.44 -14.91 14.80
C GLY A 450 8.89 -13.52 14.37
N TRP A 451 8.63 -12.51 15.20
CA TRP A 451 9.10 -11.15 14.97
C TRP A 451 9.63 -10.48 16.24
N LEU A 452 10.64 -9.64 16.06
CA LEU A 452 11.24 -8.75 17.05
C LEU A 452 11.42 -7.38 16.39
N ASN A 453 10.66 -6.40 16.86
CA ASN A 453 10.54 -5.09 16.22
C ASN A 453 10.83 -3.98 17.22
N LEU A 454 11.63 -2.98 16.83
CA LEU A 454 11.86 -1.80 17.65
C LEU A 454 10.61 -0.92 17.63
N PHE A 455 10.07 -0.61 18.80
CA PHE A 455 9.09 0.45 18.96
C PHE A 455 9.82 1.79 19.02
N PRO A 456 9.58 2.70 18.06
CA PRO A 456 10.38 3.92 17.92
C PRO A 456 10.03 4.94 19.01
N THR A 457 11.04 5.38 19.73
CA THR A 457 10.94 6.40 20.80
C THR A 457 11.71 7.68 20.46
N SER A 458 12.34 7.72 19.28
CA SER A 458 13.10 8.85 18.75
C SER A 458 12.79 9.08 17.27
N GLY A 459 12.78 10.34 16.83
CA GLY A 459 12.70 10.75 15.43
C GLY A 459 14.05 10.71 14.72
N SER A 460 15.17 10.63 15.46
CA SER A 460 16.51 10.44 14.90
C SER A 460 17.05 9.07 15.30
N ILE A 461 17.26 8.21 14.32
CA ILE A 461 17.66 6.81 14.50
C ILE A 461 18.65 6.39 13.42
N SER A 462 19.62 5.55 13.80
CA SER A 462 20.44 4.80 12.86
C SER A 462 20.35 3.32 13.18
N ALA A 463 19.48 2.60 12.48
CA ALA A 463 19.40 1.14 12.51
C ALA A 463 20.01 0.54 11.23
N ILE A 464 21.02 -0.32 11.38
CA ILE A 464 21.79 -0.90 10.27
C ILE A 464 21.76 -2.43 10.39
N ALA A 465 21.25 -3.09 9.35
CA ALA A 465 21.21 -4.54 9.20
C ALA A 465 22.40 -5.04 8.38
N THR A 466 23.16 -6.01 8.91
CA THR A 466 24.25 -6.67 8.19
C THR A 466 24.20 -8.19 8.37
N PRO A 467 24.74 -8.98 7.42
CA PRO A 467 24.93 -10.41 7.63
C PRO A 467 25.93 -10.67 8.77
N SER A 468 25.74 -11.76 9.51
CA SER A 468 26.73 -12.20 10.49
C SER A 468 27.92 -12.84 9.78
N GLU A 469 29.13 -12.31 10.00
CA GLU A 469 30.37 -12.91 9.51
C GLU A 469 30.61 -14.30 10.10
N SER A 470 30.20 -14.50 11.36
CA SER A 470 30.41 -15.75 12.09
C SER A 470 29.36 -16.84 11.81
N SER A 471 28.25 -16.49 11.15
CA SER A 471 27.19 -17.44 10.78
C SER A 471 26.49 -17.03 9.47
N PRO A 472 27.20 -16.99 8.33
CA PRO A 472 26.62 -16.58 7.05
C PRO A 472 25.39 -17.44 6.68
N GLY A 473 24.32 -16.79 6.20
CA GLY A 473 23.07 -17.47 5.82
C GLY A 473 22.17 -17.89 6.98
N ARG A 474 22.67 -17.80 8.23
CA ARG A 474 21.93 -18.18 9.44
C ARG A 474 21.98 -17.13 10.54
N GLY A 475 22.71 -16.05 10.35
CA GLY A 475 22.83 -15.00 11.35
C GLY A 475 22.97 -13.63 10.73
N ALA A 476 22.63 -12.63 11.52
CA ALA A 476 22.65 -11.23 11.16
C ALA A 476 23.05 -10.39 12.37
N LYS A 477 23.43 -9.15 12.12
CA LYS A 477 23.60 -8.11 13.13
C LYS A 477 22.66 -6.95 12.83
N LEU A 478 22.04 -6.40 13.87
CA LEU A 478 21.27 -5.16 13.81
C LEU A 478 21.87 -4.18 14.82
N THR A 479 22.60 -3.18 14.31
CA THR A 479 23.16 -2.10 15.12
C THR A 479 22.18 -0.94 15.15
N ILE A 480 21.77 -0.50 16.34
CA ILE A 480 20.79 0.57 16.53
C ILE A 480 21.40 1.65 17.41
N THR A 481 21.35 2.90 16.98
CA THR A 481 21.69 4.06 17.80
C THR A 481 20.63 5.15 17.67
N TYR A 482 20.49 5.98 18.71
CA TYR A 482 19.70 7.22 18.66
C TYR A 482 20.63 8.43 18.64
N PRO A 483 21.18 8.80 17.48
CA PRO A 483 22.02 9.99 17.38
C PRO A 483 21.21 11.27 17.67
N PRO A 484 21.85 12.35 18.13
CA PRO A 484 21.21 13.66 18.15
C PRO A 484 20.76 14.08 16.75
N SER A 485 19.56 14.68 16.65
CA SER A 485 19.07 15.22 15.38
C SER A 485 19.99 16.35 14.89
N THR A 486 20.35 16.29 13.62
CA THR A 486 21.13 17.34 12.94
C THR A 486 20.23 18.29 12.15
N ASN A 487 19.08 17.78 11.69
CA ASN A 487 18.14 18.51 10.85
C ASN A 487 17.06 19.26 11.66
N PHE A 488 16.75 18.80 12.87
CA PHE A 488 15.68 19.36 13.70
C PHE A 488 16.15 19.71 15.14
N PRO A 489 17.18 20.55 15.32
CA PRO A 489 17.87 20.75 16.62
C PRO A 489 17.14 21.67 17.63
N THR A 490 15.90 22.10 17.38
CA THR A 490 15.24 23.15 18.21
C THR A 490 14.84 22.64 19.61
N PRO A 491 14.71 23.48 20.66
CA PRO A 491 14.41 23.04 22.04
C PRO A 491 13.15 22.18 22.23
N LEU A 492 12.15 22.30 21.35
CA LEU A 492 10.94 21.45 21.32
C LEU A 492 11.24 20.00 20.89
N PHE A 493 12.38 19.80 20.21
CA PHE A 493 12.86 18.58 19.56
C PHE A 493 14.33 18.28 19.94
N ALA A 494 14.97 19.08 20.81
CA ALA A 494 16.39 18.99 21.16
C ALA A 494 16.70 17.84 22.14
N ASN A 495 15.64 17.22 22.70
CA ASN A 495 15.74 16.07 23.61
C ASN A 495 15.34 14.74 22.94
N ILE A 496 15.35 14.65 21.61
CA ILE A 496 15.04 13.41 20.88
C ILE A 496 16.22 12.42 20.86
N THR A 497 17.14 12.48 21.83
CA THR A 497 17.97 11.30 22.13
C THR A 497 17.14 10.43 23.05
N SER A 498 16.45 9.44 22.50
CA SER A 498 15.71 8.52 23.35
C SER A 498 16.68 7.75 24.25
N THR A 499 16.30 7.65 25.52
CA THR A 499 16.97 6.83 26.54
C THR A 499 16.35 5.44 26.65
N GLN A 500 15.34 5.12 25.82
CA GLN A 500 14.57 3.89 25.94
C GLN A 500 14.57 3.09 24.64
N PHE A 501 15.08 1.87 24.70
CA PHE A 501 15.06 0.91 23.60
C PHE A 501 14.04 -0.16 23.92
N THR A 502 12.87 -0.09 23.26
CA THR A 502 11.77 -1.04 23.46
C THR A 502 11.62 -1.95 22.26
N PHE A 503 11.73 -3.25 22.47
CA PHE A 503 11.48 -4.27 21.46
C PHE A 503 10.17 -4.99 21.76
N LEU A 504 9.32 -5.03 20.74
CA LEU A 504 8.09 -5.83 20.72
C LEU A 504 8.44 -7.20 20.15
N ILE A 505 8.06 -8.26 20.86
CA ILE A 505 8.37 -9.65 20.50
C ILE A 505 7.07 -10.45 20.42
N GLY A 506 6.90 -11.22 19.35
CA GLY A 506 5.73 -12.08 19.16
C GLY A 506 5.82 -12.99 17.93
N GLY A 507 4.66 -13.48 17.49
CA GLY A 507 4.54 -14.34 16.30
C GLY A 507 4.62 -15.85 16.55
N PHE A 508 4.67 -16.28 17.80
CA PHE A 508 4.68 -17.68 18.21
C PHE A 508 3.65 -17.95 19.31
N GLN A 509 3.04 -19.13 19.31
CA GLN A 509 1.94 -19.51 20.20
C GLN A 509 2.40 -20.51 21.28
N GLY A 510 1.76 -20.47 22.45
CA GLY A 510 1.99 -21.47 23.50
C GLY A 510 3.36 -21.39 24.20
N VAL A 511 4.12 -20.31 24.00
CA VAL A 511 5.43 -20.11 24.62
C VAL A 511 5.38 -18.98 25.64
N SER A 512 5.61 -19.32 26.90
CA SER A 512 5.83 -18.36 27.97
C SER A 512 7.32 -18.06 28.10
N LEU A 513 7.69 -16.80 27.88
CA LEU A 513 9.06 -16.34 28.09
C LEU A 513 9.30 -16.06 29.58
N PRO A 514 10.45 -16.45 30.14
CA PRO A 514 10.70 -16.32 31.56
C PRO A 514 10.93 -14.85 31.95
N ALA A 515 10.66 -14.52 33.22
CA ALA A 515 10.75 -13.14 33.71
C ALA A 515 12.17 -12.55 33.59
N ASP A 516 13.21 -13.39 33.57
CA ASP A 516 14.62 -13.05 33.39
C ASP A 516 15.08 -13.08 31.90
N PHE A 517 14.15 -13.17 30.95
CA PHE A 517 14.47 -13.13 29.51
C PHE A 517 15.41 -11.96 29.14
N ALA A 518 16.52 -12.25 28.45
CA ALA A 518 17.55 -11.27 28.09
C ALA A 518 18.30 -10.62 29.27
N GLN A 519 18.14 -11.12 30.51
CA GLN A 519 18.99 -10.72 31.63
C GLN A 519 20.44 -11.16 31.35
N GLY A 520 21.39 -10.22 31.46
CA GLY A 520 22.79 -10.47 31.10
C GLY A 520 23.09 -10.38 29.60
N GLY A 521 22.14 -9.93 28.78
CA GLY A 521 22.39 -9.62 27.37
C GLY A 521 22.38 -10.83 26.42
N ALA A 522 21.83 -11.97 26.83
CA ALA A 522 21.61 -13.10 25.93
C ALA A 522 20.22 -13.70 26.16
N ALA A 523 19.59 -14.16 25.09
CA ALA A 523 18.29 -14.81 25.16
C ALA A 523 18.14 -15.89 24.10
N GLN A 524 17.19 -16.78 24.33
CA GLN A 524 16.77 -17.77 23.33
C GLN A 524 15.26 -17.69 23.17
N LEU A 525 14.84 -17.65 21.91
CA LEU A 525 13.46 -17.79 21.46
C LEU A 525 13.35 -19.12 20.69
N PRO A 526 12.12 -19.63 20.48
CA PRO A 526 11.89 -20.70 19.51
C PRO A 526 12.53 -20.37 18.16
N GLY A 527 13.43 -21.23 17.67
CA GLY A 527 14.12 -21.05 16.37
C GLY A 527 15.20 -19.94 16.31
N LEU A 528 15.46 -19.21 17.40
CA LEU A 528 16.37 -18.06 17.37
C LEU A 528 17.19 -17.89 18.65
N ARG A 529 18.51 -17.70 18.50
CA ARG A 529 19.39 -17.22 19.58
C ARG A 529 19.70 -15.74 19.38
N LEU A 530 19.66 -15.01 20.48
CA LEU A 530 19.81 -13.57 20.56
C LEU A 530 20.95 -13.19 21.50
N LYS A 531 21.75 -12.21 21.10
CA LYS A 531 22.68 -11.52 22.00
C LYS A 531 22.49 -10.02 21.87
N PHE A 532 22.31 -9.38 23.00
CA PHE A 532 22.17 -7.94 23.18
C PHE A 532 23.47 -7.40 23.79
N SER A 533 24.01 -6.33 23.23
CA SER A 533 25.20 -5.64 23.76
C SER A 533 25.14 -4.15 23.46
N GLY A 534 26.08 -3.38 24.00
CA GLY A 534 26.11 -1.91 23.88
C GLY A 534 25.97 -1.21 25.21
N ASN A 535 26.07 0.12 25.20
CA ASN A 535 26.01 0.92 26.42
C ASN A 535 24.61 0.90 27.06
N VAL A 536 23.54 0.80 26.25
CA VAL A 536 22.17 0.68 26.74
C VAL A 536 21.92 -0.63 27.46
N VAL A 537 22.43 -1.74 26.93
CA VAL A 537 22.26 -3.08 27.54
C VAL A 537 23.10 -3.21 28.81
N SER A 538 24.32 -2.66 28.82
CA SER A 538 25.26 -2.80 29.94
C SER A 538 25.00 -1.85 31.10
N ARG A 539 24.40 -0.68 30.85
CA ARG A 539 24.18 0.36 31.87
C ARG A 539 22.71 0.64 32.16
N GLY A 540 21.79 0.19 31.30
CA GLY A 540 20.35 0.46 31.43
C GLY A 540 19.63 -0.48 32.38
N VAL A 541 18.47 -0.02 32.85
CA VAL A 541 17.51 -0.82 33.61
C VAL A 541 16.66 -1.62 32.63
N ARG A 542 16.72 -2.94 32.73
CA ARG A 542 15.92 -3.85 31.90
C ARG A 542 14.55 -4.10 32.52
N SER A 543 13.49 -3.98 31.72
CA SER A 543 12.13 -4.42 32.07
C SER A 543 11.55 -5.33 31.00
N PHE A 544 10.66 -6.23 31.40
CA PHE A 544 10.03 -7.18 30.49
C PHE A 544 8.62 -7.53 30.95
N VAL A 545 7.64 -7.21 30.12
CA VAL A 545 6.22 -7.39 30.43
C VAL A 545 5.49 -7.93 29.21
N TYR A 546 4.41 -8.66 29.42
CA TYR A 546 3.53 -9.14 28.35
C TYR A 546 2.24 -8.32 28.33
N GLY A 547 1.77 -7.94 27.13
CA GLY A 547 0.43 -7.39 26.96
C GLY A 547 0.20 -6.01 27.57
N ALA A 548 1.24 -5.18 27.69
CA ALA A 548 1.08 -3.82 28.22
C ALA A 548 0.20 -2.93 27.31
N SER A 549 0.21 -3.19 26.00
CA SER A 549 -0.68 -2.57 25.03
C SER A 549 -0.86 -3.48 23.81
N THR A 550 -1.97 -3.28 23.11
CA THR A 550 -2.19 -3.86 21.77
C THR A 550 -1.58 -2.94 20.72
N ILE A 551 -0.78 -3.49 19.80
CA ILE A 551 -0.16 -2.76 18.68
C ILE A 551 -0.47 -3.53 17.39
N ASN A 552 -1.13 -2.88 16.43
CA ASN A 552 -1.61 -3.52 15.19
C ASN A 552 -2.42 -4.80 15.46
N ASP A 553 -3.31 -4.76 16.45
CA ASP A 553 -4.10 -5.89 16.94
C ASP A 553 -3.29 -7.08 17.51
N LEU A 554 -1.98 -6.89 17.73
CA LEU A 554 -1.09 -7.87 18.34
C LEU A 554 -0.84 -7.52 19.81
N MET A 555 -0.78 -8.53 20.69
CA MET A 555 -0.31 -8.40 22.07
C MET A 555 1.14 -8.92 22.20
N PRO A 556 2.14 -8.03 22.15
CA PRO A 556 3.55 -8.39 22.28
C PRO A 556 4.02 -8.63 23.73
N TYR A 557 5.16 -9.30 23.83
CA TYR A 557 6.10 -9.05 24.93
C TYR A 557 6.89 -7.76 24.66
N ASN A 558 7.04 -6.91 25.67
CA ASN A 558 7.79 -5.68 25.61
C ASN A 558 9.08 -5.83 26.41
N LEU A 559 10.22 -5.87 25.72
CA LEU A 559 11.55 -5.82 26.33
C LEU A 559 12.07 -4.40 26.22
N THR A 560 12.26 -3.72 27.35
CA THR A 560 12.77 -2.34 27.38
C THR A 560 14.09 -2.28 28.14
N PHE A 561 15.08 -1.63 27.54
CA PHE A 561 16.28 -1.16 28.23
C PHE A 561 16.21 0.36 28.36
N ASP A 562 16.22 0.84 29.61
CA ASP A 562 16.05 2.27 29.94
C ASP A 562 17.34 2.82 30.58
N VAL A 563 17.96 3.81 29.94
CA VAL A 563 19.14 4.54 30.43
C VAL A 563 18.79 5.96 30.91
N THR A 564 17.53 6.23 31.23
CA THR A 564 17.12 7.53 31.76
C THR A 564 17.87 7.84 33.07
N GLY A 565 18.58 8.97 33.09
CA GLY A 565 19.39 9.39 34.23
C GLY A 565 20.74 8.67 34.37
N VAL A 566 21.12 7.83 33.41
CA VAL A 566 22.42 7.16 33.37
C VAL A 566 23.42 8.03 32.60
N ASP A 567 24.61 8.25 33.18
CA ASP A 567 25.71 8.93 32.49
C ASP A 567 26.35 7.99 31.46
N LEU A 568 26.19 8.32 30.17
CA LEU A 568 26.80 7.58 29.08
C LEU A 568 28.22 8.07 28.72
N GLY A 569 28.73 9.11 29.40
CA GLY A 569 30.08 9.63 29.15
C GLY A 569 30.22 10.34 27.80
N GLY A 570 29.11 10.92 27.29
CA GLY A 570 29.05 11.54 25.96
C GLY A 570 28.87 10.55 24.81
N GLU A 571 28.79 9.23 25.08
CA GLU A 571 28.45 8.23 24.07
C GLU A 571 26.98 8.36 23.62
N VAL A 572 26.74 8.09 22.34
CA VAL A 572 25.37 7.97 21.81
C VAL A 572 24.72 6.69 22.36
N PRO A 573 23.45 6.74 22.84
CA PRO A 573 22.71 5.54 23.22
C PRO A 573 22.68 4.55 22.06
N GLY A 574 23.18 3.34 22.30
CA GLY A 574 23.36 2.34 21.26
C GLY A 574 23.26 0.91 21.75
N GLN A 575 22.76 0.06 20.86
CA GLN A 575 22.59 -1.37 21.08
C GLN A 575 22.99 -2.15 19.83
N ASP A 576 23.85 -3.14 20.03
CA ASP A 576 24.20 -4.14 19.05
C ASP A 576 23.44 -5.42 19.35
N ASN A 577 22.80 -5.96 18.31
CA ASN A 577 22.06 -7.19 18.43
C ASN A 577 22.59 -8.22 17.43
N ASP A 578 23.06 -9.36 17.94
CA ASP A 578 23.50 -10.49 17.13
C ASP A 578 22.45 -11.59 17.16
N TYR A 579 22.15 -12.10 15.97
CA TYR A 579 21.09 -13.08 15.74
C TYR A 579 21.68 -14.32 15.11
N ARG A 580 21.25 -15.48 15.60
CA ARG A 580 21.56 -16.77 14.97
C ARG A 580 20.32 -17.65 14.97
N LYS A 581 19.82 -17.94 13.77
CA LYS A 581 18.78 -18.94 13.55
C LYS A 581 19.28 -20.30 14.04
N LEU A 582 18.43 -20.99 14.78
CA LEU A 582 18.65 -22.35 15.22
C LEU A 582 17.95 -23.29 14.23
N ASP A 583 18.47 -24.50 14.08
CA ASP A 583 17.68 -25.54 13.41
C ASP A 583 16.45 -25.82 14.28
N ALA A 584 15.31 -26.06 13.65
CA ALA A 584 14.13 -26.52 14.36
C ALA A 584 14.53 -27.79 15.14
N THR A 585 14.53 -27.72 16.47
CA THR A 585 14.69 -28.91 17.29
C THR A 585 13.47 -29.78 17.02
N ALA A 586 13.71 -30.99 16.49
CA ALA A 586 12.70 -32.00 16.18
C ALA A 586 11.80 -32.31 17.37
#